data_AF-A0A945W3I3-F1
#
_entry.id   AF-A0A945W3I3-F1
#
_cell.length_a   1.000
_cell.length_b   1.000
_cell.length_c   1.000
_cell.angle_alpha   90.00
_cell.angle_beta   90.00
_cell.angle_gamma   90.00
#
_symmetry.space_group_name_H-M   'P 1'
#
loop_
_entity.id
_entity.type
_entity.pdbx_description
1 polymer ?
#
loop_
_entity_poly.entity_id
_entity_poly.type
_entity_poly.pdbx_seq_one_letter_code
_entity_poly.pdbx_strand_id
1 'polypeptide(L)'
;MEAASAEISYQRRSYREKTGQMVFPKGSHQEQYCQDLQALVYALTNGNFPEHRRAGLVRDIVPMMQEILKKYGFNGNIQQLVEEELVKHHGLNLGALDIHGKADTLVIVVSREEVNSVDIEPALEILKQLISSPEMATNYKEKIDISFHGYETDSSELFEIPEVRNYVYKLDTEFPFWLYFLSKYHLGLQALLWCFLPPYLTEEAKAEIFPQKIDELLTKSWLPAMNHIGKFVEMSDKENKIMTERAMRYITQGRFRESNIA
;
A
#
# COMPACT_ATOMS: atom_id res chain seq x y z
N MET A 1 -5.52 -9.51 1.89
CA MET A 1 -5.38 -8.50 0.81
C MET A 1 -4.23 -8.84 -0.14
N GLU A 2 -3.02 -9.09 0.37
CA GLU A 2 -1.82 -9.17 -0.47
C GLU A 2 -1.69 -10.48 -1.26
N ALA A 3 -2.15 -11.61 -0.72
CA ALA A 3 -2.19 -12.87 -1.45
C ALA A 3 -3.15 -12.81 -2.65
N ALA A 4 -4.30 -12.13 -2.49
CA ALA A 4 -5.26 -11.93 -3.57
C ALA A 4 -4.72 -11.00 -4.65
N SER A 5 -4.02 -9.93 -4.26
CA SER A 5 -3.38 -9.01 -5.22
C SER A 5 -2.26 -9.70 -6.00
N ALA A 6 -1.42 -10.50 -5.31
CA ALA A 6 -0.37 -11.30 -5.95
C ALA A 6 -0.94 -12.34 -6.92
N GLU A 7 -2.05 -12.99 -6.57
CA GLU A 7 -2.74 -13.94 -7.43
C GLU A 7 -3.31 -13.27 -8.69
N ILE A 8 -3.94 -12.10 -8.55
CA ILE A 8 -4.45 -11.33 -9.70
C ILE A 8 -3.30 -10.98 -10.66
N SER A 9 -2.18 -10.46 -10.14
CA SER A 9 -1.00 -10.14 -10.96
C SER A 9 -0.39 -11.40 -11.60
N TYR A 10 -0.38 -12.54 -10.90
CA TYR A 10 0.08 -13.82 -11.45
C TYR A 10 -0.80 -14.29 -12.61
N GLN A 11 -2.13 -14.28 -12.46
CA GLN A 11 -3.07 -14.69 -13.50
C GLN A 11 -2.93 -13.83 -14.75
N ARG A 12 -2.83 -12.50 -14.59
CA ARG A 12 -2.62 -11.56 -15.70
C ARG A 12 -1.29 -11.83 -16.42
N ARG A 13 -0.22 -12.09 -15.66
CA ARG A 13 1.11 -12.40 -16.22
C ARG A 13 1.12 -13.71 -17.01
N SER A 14 0.59 -14.79 -16.43
CA SER A 14 0.53 -16.10 -17.09
C SER A 14 -0.29 -16.06 -18.38
N TYR A 15 -1.38 -15.27 -18.40
CA TYR A 15 -2.18 -15.10 -19.60
C TYR A 15 -1.46 -14.34 -20.70
N ARG A 16 -0.75 -13.26 -20.35
CA ARG A 16 0.10 -12.52 -21.29
C ARG A 16 1.18 -13.40 -21.91
N GLU A 17 1.87 -14.21 -21.10
CA GLU A 17 2.90 -15.15 -21.58
C GLU A 17 2.35 -16.18 -22.57
N LYS A 18 1.11 -16.65 -22.37
CA LYS A 18 0.50 -17.69 -23.22
C LYS A 18 -0.13 -17.15 -24.49
N THR A 19 -0.66 -15.93 -24.47
CA THR A 19 -1.55 -15.42 -25.53
C THR A 19 -1.01 -14.17 -26.23
N GLY A 20 -0.03 -13.49 -25.64
CA GLY A 20 0.43 -12.16 -26.09
C GLY A 20 -0.59 -11.04 -25.87
N GLN A 21 -1.76 -11.33 -25.29
CA GLN A 21 -2.83 -10.36 -25.08
C GLN A 21 -2.77 -9.78 -23.66
N MET A 22 -2.94 -8.46 -23.54
CA MET A 22 -2.84 -7.76 -22.25
C MET A 22 -4.06 -7.91 -21.35
N VAL A 23 -5.22 -8.23 -21.92
CA VAL A 23 -6.51 -8.23 -21.22
C VAL A 23 -7.21 -9.57 -21.45
N PHE A 24 -7.79 -10.12 -20.39
CA PHE A 24 -8.65 -11.29 -20.51
C PHE A 24 -9.84 -11.00 -21.44
N PRO A 25 -10.35 -12.00 -22.18
CA PRO A 25 -11.56 -11.81 -22.96
C PRO A 25 -12.73 -11.46 -22.04
N LYS A 26 -13.56 -10.52 -22.47
CA LYS A 26 -14.72 -10.07 -21.68
C LYS A 26 -15.69 -11.23 -21.43
N GLY A 27 -16.07 -11.44 -20.17
CA GLY A 27 -16.91 -12.56 -19.72
C GLY A 27 -16.16 -13.88 -19.53
N SER A 28 -14.83 -13.90 -19.67
CA SER A 28 -14.05 -15.11 -19.43
C SER A 28 -14.02 -15.48 -17.94
N HIS A 29 -13.80 -16.77 -17.67
CA HIS A 29 -13.67 -17.26 -16.30
C HIS A 29 -12.49 -16.60 -15.57
N GLN A 30 -11.37 -16.34 -16.27
CA GLN A 30 -10.21 -15.69 -15.68
C GLN A 30 -10.46 -14.22 -15.33
N GLU A 31 -11.16 -13.48 -16.19
CA GLU A 31 -11.57 -12.10 -15.89
C GLU A 31 -12.47 -12.06 -14.65
N GLN A 32 -13.48 -12.93 -14.63
CA GLN A 32 -14.45 -13.01 -13.55
C GLN A 32 -13.80 -13.44 -12.23
N TYR A 33 -12.86 -14.39 -12.27
CA TYR A 33 -12.09 -14.80 -11.11
C TYR A 33 -11.28 -13.64 -10.51
N CYS A 34 -10.58 -12.87 -11.34
CA CYS A 34 -9.80 -11.71 -10.88
C CYS A 34 -10.71 -10.60 -10.32
N GLN A 35 -11.86 -10.34 -10.96
CA GLN A 35 -12.86 -9.38 -10.48
C GLN A 35 -13.45 -9.81 -9.12
N ASP A 36 -13.74 -11.09 -8.94
CA ASP A 36 -14.26 -11.64 -7.69
C ASP A 36 -13.21 -11.53 -6.55
N LEU A 37 -11.94 -11.82 -6.84
CA LEU A 37 -10.83 -11.61 -5.89
C LEU A 37 -10.67 -10.13 -5.52
N GLN A 38 -10.85 -9.23 -6.48
CA GLN A 38 -10.70 -7.81 -6.26
C GLN A 38 -11.86 -7.22 -5.45
N ALA A 39 -13.09 -7.69 -5.72
CA ALA A 39 -14.26 -7.35 -4.93
C ALA A 39 -14.15 -7.86 -3.47
N LEU A 40 -13.48 -9.00 -3.25
CA LEU A 40 -13.14 -9.48 -1.91
C LEU A 40 -12.13 -8.58 -1.20
N VAL A 41 -11.05 -8.18 -1.89
CA VAL A 41 -10.06 -7.26 -1.32
C VAL A 41 -10.76 -5.96 -0.92
N TYR A 42 -11.55 -5.38 -1.83
CA TYR A 42 -12.34 -4.18 -1.57
C TYR A 42 -13.25 -4.35 -0.34
N ALA A 43 -13.97 -5.47 -0.24
CA ALA A 43 -14.86 -5.74 0.89
C ALA A 43 -14.13 -5.87 2.23
N LEU A 44 -12.93 -6.47 2.23
CA LEU A 44 -12.11 -6.58 3.43
C LEU A 44 -11.50 -5.23 3.84
N THR A 45 -11.26 -4.32 2.89
CA THR A 45 -10.71 -2.99 3.15
C THR A 45 -11.79 -2.00 3.60
N ASN A 46 -12.97 -2.04 2.96
CA ASN A 46 -14.00 -1.00 3.09
C ASN A 46 -15.24 -1.46 3.87
N GLY A 47 -15.29 -2.72 4.32
CA GLY A 47 -16.42 -3.27 5.08
C GLY A 47 -17.70 -3.51 4.26
N ASN A 48 -17.69 -3.23 2.95
CA ASN A 48 -18.82 -3.48 2.05
C ASN A 48 -18.36 -3.98 0.68
N PHE A 49 -19.21 -4.71 -0.04
CA PHE A 49 -18.88 -5.14 -1.40
C PHE A 49 -19.16 -4.03 -2.42
N PRO A 50 -18.37 -3.92 -3.50
CA PRO A 50 -18.59 -2.90 -4.52
C PRO A 50 -19.94 -3.08 -5.24
N GLU A 51 -20.54 -1.98 -5.71
CA GLU A 51 -21.85 -2.01 -6.39
C GLU A 51 -21.85 -2.83 -7.68
N HIS A 52 -20.74 -2.78 -8.42
CA HIS A 52 -20.56 -3.45 -9.71
C HIS A 52 -20.14 -4.93 -9.59
N ARG A 53 -20.24 -5.53 -8.40
CA ARG A 53 -19.90 -6.94 -8.18
C ARG A 53 -20.82 -7.89 -8.94
N ARG A 54 -20.32 -9.10 -9.18
CA ARG A 54 -21.15 -10.19 -9.69
C ARG A 54 -22.29 -10.51 -8.71
N ALA A 55 -23.53 -10.58 -9.20
CA ALA A 55 -24.73 -10.78 -8.38
C ALA A 55 -24.69 -12.05 -7.49
N GLY A 56 -23.97 -13.09 -7.91
CA GLY A 56 -23.79 -14.34 -7.16
C GLY A 56 -22.63 -14.35 -6.17
N LEU A 57 -21.74 -13.36 -6.19
CA LEU A 57 -20.46 -13.38 -5.46
C LEU A 57 -20.63 -13.63 -3.96
N VAL A 58 -21.50 -12.84 -3.32
CA VAL A 58 -21.74 -12.93 -1.88
C VAL A 58 -22.27 -14.31 -1.51
N ARG A 59 -23.22 -14.83 -2.28
CA ARG A 59 -23.79 -16.17 -2.07
C ARG A 59 -22.73 -17.26 -2.18
N ASP A 60 -21.80 -17.11 -3.11
CA ASP A 60 -20.78 -18.12 -3.39
C ASP A 60 -19.65 -18.08 -2.33
N ILE A 61 -19.38 -16.92 -1.73
CA ILE A 61 -18.25 -16.71 -0.79
C ILE A 61 -18.64 -16.86 0.68
N VAL A 62 -19.86 -16.45 1.06
CA VAL A 62 -20.34 -16.53 2.45
C VAL A 62 -20.14 -17.93 3.06
N PRO A 63 -20.43 -19.05 2.37
CA PRO A 63 -20.18 -20.40 2.90
C PRO A 63 -18.70 -20.66 3.20
N MET A 64 -17.80 -20.21 2.32
CA MET A 64 -16.35 -20.35 2.52
C MET A 64 -15.85 -19.52 3.71
N MET A 65 -16.33 -18.28 3.84
CA MET A 65 -16.00 -17.42 4.98
C MET A 65 -16.49 -18.04 6.29
N GLN A 66 -17.71 -18.59 6.32
CA GLN A 66 -18.25 -19.28 7.48
C GLN A 66 -17.41 -20.51 7.87
N GLU A 67 -16.92 -21.27 6.89
CA GLU A 67 -16.06 -22.43 7.13
C GLU A 67 -14.68 -22.02 7.69
N ILE A 68 -14.08 -20.96 7.14
CA ILE A 68 -12.84 -20.37 7.65
C ILE A 68 -13.04 -19.88 9.10
N LEU A 69 -14.10 -19.12 9.36
CA LEU A 69 -14.39 -18.59 10.70
C LEU A 69 -14.63 -19.71 11.73
N LYS A 70 -15.31 -20.78 11.34
CA LYS A 70 -15.44 -22.01 12.16
C LYS A 70 -14.09 -22.68 12.42
N LYS A 71 -13.24 -22.79 11.39
CA LYS A 71 -11.90 -23.38 11.49
C LYS A 71 -10.98 -22.61 12.43
N TYR A 72 -11.15 -21.28 12.52
CA TYR A 72 -10.38 -20.41 13.42
C TYR A 72 -11.11 -20.09 14.75
N GLY A 73 -12.24 -20.74 15.06
CA GLY A 73 -12.89 -20.67 16.36
C GLY A 73 -13.70 -19.39 16.65
N PHE A 74 -14.10 -18.64 15.61
CA PHE A 74 -14.90 -17.42 15.77
C PHE A 74 -16.39 -17.76 15.96
N ASN A 75 -16.94 -17.51 17.16
CA ASN A 75 -18.32 -17.83 17.56
C ASN A 75 -19.23 -16.59 17.77
N GLY A 76 -18.84 -15.40 17.27
CA GLY A 76 -19.59 -14.14 17.48
C GLY A 76 -20.63 -13.80 16.40
N ASN A 77 -21.63 -12.97 16.75
CA ASN A 77 -22.65 -12.49 15.81
C ASN A 77 -22.13 -11.28 14.99
N ILE A 78 -21.81 -11.53 13.71
CA ILE A 78 -21.17 -10.59 12.78
C ILE A 78 -21.97 -9.29 12.56
N GLN A 79 -23.30 -9.33 12.72
CA GLN A 79 -24.16 -8.15 12.54
C GLN A 79 -23.87 -7.01 13.52
N GLN A 80 -23.55 -7.35 14.77
CA GLN A 80 -23.37 -6.35 15.83
C GLN A 80 -22.05 -5.58 15.69
N LEU A 81 -21.04 -6.21 15.11
CA LEU A 81 -19.71 -5.60 14.87
C LEU A 81 -19.73 -4.56 13.75
N VAL A 82 -20.61 -4.74 12.76
CA VAL A 82 -20.74 -3.84 11.60
C VAL A 82 -21.49 -2.55 11.97
N GLU A 83 -22.46 -2.64 12.87
CA GLU A 83 -23.24 -1.47 13.33
C GLU A 83 -22.42 -0.53 14.21
N GLU A 84 -21.48 -1.04 15.02
CA GLU A 84 -20.66 -0.23 15.92
C GLU A 84 -19.53 0.55 15.20
N GLU A 85 -19.00 0.02 14.08
CA GLU A 85 -17.90 0.64 13.33
C GLU A 85 -18.37 1.83 12.45
N LEU A 86 -19.57 1.77 11.88
CA LEU A 86 -20.09 2.83 11.00
C LEU A 86 -20.38 4.15 11.74
N VAL A 87 -20.76 4.07 13.03
CA VAL A 87 -21.05 5.25 13.85
C VAL A 87 -19.77 6.04 14.18
N LYS A 88 -18.60 5.40 14.21
CA LYS A 88 -17.31 6.07 14.50
C LYS A 88 -16.74 6.85 13.32
N HIS A 89 -17.09 6.52 12.07
CA HIS A 89 -16.30 6.93 10.90
C HIS A 89 -16.61 8.33 10.31
N HIS A 90 -17.53 9.13 10.87
CA HIS A 90 -17.90 10.44 10.29
C HIS A 90 -17.76 11.67 11.22
N GLY A 91 -16.98 11.61 12.31
CA GLY A 91 -16.81 12.76 13.22
C GLY A 91 -15.42 12.84 13.86
N LEU A 92 -14.50 13.55 13.20
CA LEU A 92 -13.12 13.76 13.65
C LEU A 92 -13.02 14.58 14.95
N ASN A 93 -12.34 14.01 15.96
CA ASN A 93 -11.73 14.76 17.06
C ASN A 93 -10.33 14.18 17.35
N LEU A 94 -9.30 14.85 16.85
CA LEU A 94 -7.89 14.46 16.95
C LEU A 94 -7.30 14.57 18.37
N GLY A 95 -8.06 15.07 19.36
CA GLY A 95 -7.64 15.15 20.77
C GLY A 95 -8.04 13.96 21.64
N ALA A 96 -8.72 12.94 21.10
CA ALA A 96 -9.32 11.84 21.87
C ALA A 96 -8.77 10.44 21.53
N LEU A 97 -7.70 10.34 20.75
CA LEU A 97 -7.03 9.07 20.49
C LEU A 97 -6.16 8.69 21.69
N ASP A 98 -6.77 8.00 22.65
CA ASP A 98 -6.06 7.17 23.62
C ASP A 98 -5.40 6.02 22.85
N ILE A 99 -4.13 6.20 22.47
CA ILE A 99 -3.36 5.30 21.61
C ILE A 99 -2.85 4.11 22.45
N HIS A 100 -3.77 3.26 22.87
CA HIS A 100 -3.44 1.96 23.46
C HIS A 100 -4.23 0.85 22.76
N GLY A 101 -3.64 0.30 21.70
CA GLY A 101 -3.92 -1.07 21.26
C GLY A 101 -4.15 -1.28 19.77
N LYS A 102 -3.13 -1.81 19.10
CA LYS A 102 -3.20 -2.81 18.01
C LYS A 102 -3.58 -2.38 16.57
N ALA A 103 -3.67 -1.09 16.27
CA ALA A 103 -3.61 -0.58 14.90
C ALA A 103 -2.54 0.53 14.79
N ASP A 104 -1.27 0.12 14.79
CA ASP A 104 -0.11 1.02 14.92
C ASP A 104 0.29 1.76 13.62
N THR A 105 -0.50 1.67 12.54
CA THR A 105 -0.17 2.29 11.24
C THR A 105 -1.21 3.33 10.83
N LEU A 106 -0.77 4.55 10.54
CA LEU A 106 -1.56 5.59 9.87
C LEU A 106 -1.46 5.40 8.36
N VAL A 107 -2.60 5.18 7.69
CA VAL A 107 -2.65 4.98 6.23
C VAL A 107 -3.13 6.25 5.55
N ILE A 108 -2.32 6.79 4.65
CA ILE A 108 -2.69 7.89 3.75
C ILE A 108 -3.30 7.26 2.49
N VAL A 109 -4.56 7.59 2.21
CA VAL A 109 -5.27 7.08 1.03
C VAL A 109 -5.35 8.20 0.01
N VAL A 110 -4.75 7.97 -1.17
CA VAL A 110 -4.77 8.90 -2.31
C VAL A 110 -5.78 8.39 -3.33
N SER A 111 -6.77 9.19 -3.65
CA SER A 111 -7.80 8.87 -4.64
C SER A 111 -7.31 9.09 -6.08
N ARG A 112 -7.97 8.42 -7.03
CA ARG A 112 -7.76 8.68 -8.46
C ARG A 112 -8.07 10.12 -8.86
N GLU A 113 -9.02 10.77 -8.20
CA GLU A 113 -9.34 12.17 -8.46
C GLU A 113 -8.15 13.08 -8.12
N GLU A 114 -7.57 12.92 -6.93
CA GLU A 114 -6.34 13.64 -6.51
C GLU A 114 -5.16 13.37 -7.45
N VAL A 115 -4.99 12.14 -7.90
CA VAL A 115 -3.94 11.81 -8.88
C VAL A 115 -4.18 12.50 -10.22
N ASN A 116 -5.40 12.46 -10.74
CA ASN A 116 -5.75 13.04 -12.03
C ASN A 116 -5.64 14.58 -12.03
N SER A 117 -5.98 15.22 -10.91
CA SER A 117 -5.83 16.67 -10.73
C SER A 117 -4.43 17.07 -10.27
N VAL A 118 -3.57 16.10 -9.94
CA VAL A 118 -2.24 16.29 -9.35
C VAL A 118 -2.29 17.12 -8.06
N ASP A 119 -3.38 16.94 -7.31
CA ASP A 119 -3.63 17.58 -6.02
C ASP A 119 -2.97 16.80 -4.89
N ILE A 120 -1.76 17.20 -4.55
CA ILE A 120 -0.98 16.55 -3.48
C ILE A 120 -1.28 17.13 -2.10
N GLU A 121 -2.03 18.22 -1.99
CA GLU A 121 -2.18 18.95 -0.73
C GLU A 121 -2.79 18.10 0.39
N PRO A 122 -3.85 17.29 0.17
CA PRO A 122 -4.42 16.48 1.25
C PRO A 122 -3.42 15.50 1.87
N ALA A 123 -2.62 14.83 1.05
CA ALA A 123 -1.55 13.94 1.52
C ALA A 123 -0.39 14.73 2.16
N LEU A 124 0.01 15.83 1.52
CA LEU A 124 1.15 16.64 1.96
C LEU A 124 0.88 17.34 3.30
N GLU A 125 -0.34 17.79 3.56
CA GLU A 125 -0.73 18.38 4.84
C GLU A 125 -0.55 17.37 5.99
N ILE A 126 -1.02 16.13 5.81
CA ILE A 126 -0.82 15.05 6.79
C ILE A 126 0.67 14.80 7.02
N LEU A 127 1.45 14.68 5.95
CA LEU A 127 2.90 14.44 6.03
C LEU A 127 3.65 15.58 6.73
N LYS A 128 3.28 16.85 6.46
CA LYS A 128 3.84 18.02 7.13
C LYS A 128 3.58 18.02 8.64
N GLN A 129 2.45 17.49 9.10
CA GLN A 129 2.19 17.34 10.54
C GLN A 129 3.17 16.37 11.21
N LEU A 130 3.65 15.36 10.50
CA LEU A 130 4.61 14.38 11.04
C LEU A 130 5.96 15.03 11.39
N ILE A 131 6.30 16.13 10.73
CA ILE A 131 7.55 16.88 10.94
C ILE A 131 7.34 18.18 11.71
N SER A 132 6.15 18.37 12.32
CA SER A 132 5.83 19.56 13.12
C SER A 132 6.66 19.66 14.41
N SER A 133 7.10 18.52 14.95
CA SER A 133 8.00 18.44 16.09
C SER A 133 8.85 17.16 16.08
N PRO A 134 10.01 17.13 16.76
CA PRO A 134 10.82 15.92 16.90
C PRO A 134 10.05 14.75 17.57
N GLU A 135 9.17 15.06 18.51
CA GLU A 135 8.32 14.08 19.19
C GLU A 135 7.33 13.44 18.22
N MET A 136 6.64 14.24 17.40
CA MET A 136 5.73 13.75 16.37
C MET A 136 6.45 12.87 15.36
N ALA A 137 7.62 13.31 14.87
CA ALA A 137 8.40 12.52 13.93
C ALA A 137 8.80 11.16 14.54
N THR A 138 9.29 11.17 15.79
CA THR A 138 9.67 9.96 16.52
C THR A 138 8.50 9.01 16.71
N ASN A 139 7.32 9.53 17.06
CA ASN A 139 6.12 8.75 17.33
C ASN A 139 5.61 7.99 16.09
N TYR A 140 5.83 8.54 14.90
CA TYR A 140 5.37 7.97 13.61
C TYR A 140 6.48 7.32 12.76
N LYS A 141 7.68 7.14 13.32
CA LYS A 141 8.77 6.39 12.67
C LYS A 141 8.33 4.98 12.27
N GLU A 142 8.42 4.66 10.97
CA GLU A 142 7.95 3.42 10.35
C GLU A 142 6.46 3.05 10.63
N LYS A 143 5.61 4.05 10.91
CA LYS A 143 4.18 3.85 11.19
C LYS A 143 3.24 4.46 10.14
N ILE A 144 3.77 4.90 9.02
CA ILE A 144 2.97 5.43 7.92
C ILE A 144 2.88 4.39 6.81
N ASP A 145 1.73 4.30 6.15
CA ASP A 145 1.61 3.67 4.84
C ASP A 145 0.90 4.61 3.88
N ILE A 146 1.11 4.40 2.58
CA ILE A 146 0.43 5.16 1.53
C ILE A 146 -0.18 4.20 0.52
N SER A 147 -1.42 4.46 0.12
CA SER A 147 -2.17 3.62 -0.81
C SER A 147 -2.91 4.47 -1.83
N PHE A 148 -3.15 3.89 -3.01
CA PHE A 148 -3.88 4.54 -4.09
C PHE A 148 -5.21 3.80 -4.33
N HIS A 149 -6.31 4.53 -4.38
CA HIS A 149 -7.66 4.00 -4.56
C HIS A 149 -8.30 4.48 -5.88
N GLY A 150 -9.20 3.70 -6.47
CA GLY A 150 -9.93 4.04 -7.70
C GLY A 150 -9.32 3.45 -8.98
N TYR A 151 -8.33 2.56 -8.83
CA TYR A 151 -7.61 1.89 -9.92
C TYR A 151 -7.96 0.40 -10.04
N GLU A 152 -9.03 -0.04 -9.39
CA GLU A 152 -9.36 -1.46 -9.28
C GLU A 152 -9.66 -2.06 -10.67
N THR A 153 -10.22 -1.27 -11.58
CA THR A 153 -10.54 -1.73 -12.93
C THR A 153 -9.39 -1.59 -13.92
N ASP A 154 -8.27 -0.98 -13.53
CA ASP A 154 -7.14 -0.77 -14.42
C ASP A 154 -6.33 -2.07 -14.62
N SER A 155 -5.96 -2.32 -15.87
CA SER A 155 -5.21 -3.51 -16.28
C SER A 155 -3.70 -3.38 -16.05
N SER A 156 -3.21 -2.14 -16.04
CA SER A 156 -1.82 -1.77 -15.74
C SER A 156 -1.54 -1.80 -14.25
N GLU A 157 -0.26 -1.99 -13.90
CA GLU A 157 0.17 -1.81 -12.50
C GLU A 157 0.22 -0.32 -12.14
N LEU A 158 -0.05 0.04 -10.88
CA LEU A 158 -0.16 1.46 -10.45
C LEU A 158 1.04 2.31 -10.86
N PHE A 159 2.25 1.80 -10.70
CA PHE A 159 3.50 2.50 -11.02
C PHE A 159 3.79 2.63 -12.52
N GLU A 160 3.00 1.96 -13.37
CA GLU A 160 3.05 2.12 -14.83
C GLU A 160 2.15 3.26 -15.32
N ILE A 161 1.17 3.68 -14.50
CA ILE A 161 0.22 4.74 -14.84
C ILE A 161 0.94 6.11 -14.79
N PRO A 162 1.05 6.86 -15.90
CA PRO A 162 1.80 8.11 -15.95
C PRO A 162 1.33 9.16 -14.92
N GLU A 163 0.03 9.25 -14.67
CA GLU A 163 -0.58 10.19 -13.73
C GLU A 163 -0.16 9.87 -12.29
N VAL A 164 -0.18 8.58 -11.89
CA VAL A 164 0.29 8.13 -10.58
C VAL A 164 1.76 8.47 -10.38
N ARG A 165 2.59 8.23 -11.40
CA ARG A 165 4.02 8.57 -11.35
C ARG A 165 4.23 10.07 -11.18
N ASN A 166 3.51 10.90 -11.92
CA ASN A 166 3.60 12.35 -11.84
C ASN A 166 3.18 12.86 -10.45
N TYR A 167 2.10 12.32 -9.89
CA TYR A 167 1.68 12.61 -8.52
C TYR A 167 2.78 12.26 -7.51
N VAL A 168 3.35 11.05 -7.60
CA VAL A 168 4.43 10.59 -6.71
C VAL A 168 5.67 11.46 -6.83
N TYR A 169 6.07 11.87 -8.04
CA TYR A 169 7.22 12.76 -8.21
C TYR A 169 7.02 14.12 -7.56
N LYS A 170 5.81 14.69 -7.70
CA LYS A 170 5.48 15.98 -7.08
C LYS A 170 5.46 15.86 -5.55
N LEU A 171 4.87 14.78 -5.02
CA LEU A 171 4.82 14.54 -3.57
C LEU A 171 6.21 14.28 -2.98
N ASP A 172 7.05 13.46 -3.63
CA ASP A 172 8.43 13.17 -3.21
C ASP A 172 9.31 14.43 -3.19
N THR A 173 9.11 15.34 -4.16
CA THR A 173 9.82 16.62 -4.21
C THR A 173 9.57 17.46 -2.96
N GLU A 174 8.34 17.43 -2.43
CA GLU A 174 7.94 18.18 -1.23
C GLU A 174 8.22 17.41 0.08
N PHE A 175 8.22 16.08 0.04
CA PHE A 175 8.37 15.23 1.24
C PHE A 175 9.21 13.95 0.96
N PRO A 176 10.55 14.04 0.87
CA PRO A 176 11.40 12.88 0.53
C PRO A 176 11.77 11.98 1.73
N PHE A 177 10.99 11.97 2.82
CA PHE A 177 11.34 11.29 4.09
C PHE A 177 10.84 9.84 4.19
N TRP A 178 10.60 9.17 3.05
CA TRP A 178 9.91 7.88 2.98
C TRP A 178 10.59 6.76 3.76
N LEU A 179 11.93 6.69 3.72
CA LEU A 179 12.66 5.63 4.42
C LEU A 179 12.48 5.69 5.94
N TYR A 180 12.22 6.89 6.49
CA TYR A 180 11.99 7.12 7.91
C TYR A 180 10.54 6.82 8.32
N PHE A 181 9.56 7.33 7.57
CA PHE A 181 8.15 7.25 7.97
C PHE A 181 7.44 5.99 7.51
N LEU A 182 7.75 5.47 6.31
CA LEU A 182 6.97 4.35 5.76
C LEU A 182 7.33 3.02 6.43
N SER A 183 6.29 2.30 6.80
CA SER A 183 6.34 0.97 7.36
C SER A 183 7.01 0.00 6.39
N LYS A 184 7.81 -0.91 6.96
CA LYS A 184 8.42 -2.01 6.20
C LYS A 184 7.53 -3.25 6.15
N TYR A 185 6.34 -3.21 6.74
CA TYR A 185 5.37 -4.32 6.73
C TYR A 185 4.29 -4.17 5.66
N HIS A 186 4.17 -2.98 5.05
CA HIS A 186 3.16 -2.68 4.04
C HIS A 186 3.79 -2.40 2.67
N LEU A 187 2.95 -2.10 1.67
CA LEU A 187 3.38 -1.96 0.28
C LEU A 187 3.59 -0.50 -0.18
N GLY A 188 3.26 0.50 0.63
CA GLY A 188 3.35 1.90 0.22
C GLY A 188 4.75 2.32 -0.20
N LEU A 189 5.79 1.92 0.54
CA LEU A 189 7.18 2.23 0.17
C LEU A 189 7.56 1.61 -1.18
N GLN A 190 7.12 0.39 -1.45
CA GLN A 190 7.32 -0.27 -2.75
C GLN A 190 6.55 0.44 -3.87
N ALA A 191 5.31 0.86 -3.62
CA ALA A 191 4.49 1.59 -4.59
C ALA A 191 5.16 2.90 -5.00
N LEU A 192 5.68 3.67 -4.03
CA LEU A 192 6.43 4.90 -4.33
C LEU A 192 7.72 4.60 -5.08
N LEU A 193 8.55 3.66 -4.59
CA LEU A 193 9.82 3.31 -5.20
C LEU A 193 9.67 2.93 -6.68
N TRP A 194 8.69 2.09 -6.99
CA TRP A 194 8.46 1.61 -8.35
C TRP A 194 8.05 2.72 -9.32
N CYS A 195 7.43 3.80 -8.84
CA CYS A 195 7.14 4.97 -9.67
C CYS A 195 8.41 5.66 -10.17
N PHE A 196 9.57 5.52 -9.50
CA PHE A 196 10.85 6.06 -9.96
C PHE A 196 11.61 5.13 -10.92
N LEU A 197 11.15 3.89 -11.09
CA LEU A 197 11.77 2.94 -12.00
C LEU A 197 11.16 3.04 -13.40
N PRO A 198 11.93 2.78 -14.47
CA PRO A 198 11.38 2.77 -15.82
C PRO A 198 10.27 1.70 -15.96
N PRO A 199 9.08 2.05 -16.47
CA PRO A 199 8.01 1.08 -16.70
C PRO A 199 8.26 0.27 -17.98
N TYR A 200 7.46 -0.78 -18.20
CA TYR A 200 7.42 -1.56 -19.44
C TYR A 200 8.75 -2.20 -19.87
N LEU A 201 9.58 -2.62 -18.91
CA LEU A 201 10.80 -3.36 -19.16
C LEU A 201 10.59 -4.89 -19.16
N THR A 202 11.39 -5.61 -19.96
CA THR A 202 11.53 -7.07 -19.83
C THR A 202 12.24 -7.44 -18.53
N GLU A 203 12.14 -8.68 -18.07
CA GLU A 203 12.80 -9.10 -16.83
C GLU A 203 14.33 -8.98 -16.90
N GLU A 204 14.92 -9.23 -18.07
CA GLU A 204 16.36 -9.05 -18.31
C GLU A 204 16.76 -7.58 -18.17
N ALA A 205 15.99 -6.67 -18.80
CA ALA A 205 16.22 -5.24 -18.70
C ALA A 205 16.01 -4.71 -17.28
N LYS A 206 15.04 -5.25 -16.53
CA LYS A 206 14.85 -4.93 -15.10
C LYS A 206 16.08 -5.32 -14.28
N ALA A 207 16.59 -6.53 -14.46
CA ALA A 207 17.76 -7.03 -13.73
C ALA A 207 19.01 -6.18 -13.96
N GLU A 208 19.16 -5.59 -15.15
CA GLU A 208 20.27 -4.69 -15.48
C GLU A 208 20.05 -3.25 -14.98
N ILE A 209 18.85 -2.68 -15.22
CA ILE A 209 18.60 -1.25 -15.06
C ILE A 209 18.16 -0.89 -13.62
N PHE A 210 17.34 -1.72 -12.98
CA PHE A 210 16.74 -1.38 -11.68
C PHE A 210 17.79 -1.16 -10.57
N PRO A 211 18.83 -2.01 -10.40
CA PRO A 211 19.81 -1.78 -9.34
C PRO A 211 20.48 -0.41 -9.43
N GLN A 212 20.83 0.03 -10.64
CA GLN A 212 21.46 1.34 -10.86
C GLN A 212 20.51 2.49 -10.56
N LYS A 213 19.24 2.38 -10.96
CA LYS A 213 18.23 3.43 -10.71
C LYS A 213 17.84 3.52 -9.24
N ILE A 214 17.76 2.39 -8.56
CA ILE A 214 17.52 2.33 -7.10
C ILE A 214 18.70 2.97 -6.36
N ASP A 215 19.94 2.59 -6.70
CA ASP A 215 21.14 3.19 -6.08
C ASP A 215 21.18 4.72 -6.29
N GLU A 216 20.90 5.18 -7.51
CA GLU A 216 20.81 6.61 -7.82
C GLU A 216 19.76 7.34 -6.96
N LEU A 217 18.55 6.80 -6.85
CA LEU A 217 17.48 7.39 -6.02
C LEU A 217 17.85 7.42 -4.53
N LEU A 218 18.37 6.30 -4.02
CA LEU A 218 18.75 6.17 -2.62
C LEU A 218 19.88 7.13 -2.25
N THR A 219 20.94 7.17 -3.05
CA THR A 219 22.13 7.96 -2.76
C THR A 219 21.91 9.46 -2.95
N LYS A 220 21.12 9.86 -3.96
CA LYS A 220 20.90 11.28 -4.27
C LYS A 220 19.76 11.92 -3.50
N SER A 221 18.73 11.15 -3.11
CA SER A 221 17.51 11.71 -2.48
C SER A 221 17.20 11.08 -1.13
N TRP A 222 16.84 9.80 -1.10
CA TRP A 222 16.14 9.24 0.05
C TRP A 222 17.03 9.01 1.29
N LEU A 223 18.29 8.57 1.12
CA LEU A 223 19.22 8.44 2.26
C LEU A 223 19.63 9.80 2.82
N PRO A 224 19.98 10.83 1.99
CA PRO A 224 20.17 12.19 2.49
C PRO A 224 18.97 12.74 3.27
N ALA A 225 17.75 12.56 2.76
CA ALA A 225 16.52 13.00 3.42
C ALA A 225 16.29 12.28 4.77
N MET A 226 16.50 10.96 4.80
CA MET A 226 16.45 10.17 6.02
C MET A 226 17.48 10.63 7.08
N ASN A 227 18.69 10.98 6.64
CA ASN A 227 19.72 11.54 7.53
C ASN A 227 19.32 12.92 8.06
N HIS A 228 18.66 13.74 7.25
CA HIS A 228 18.16 15.04 7.66
C HIS A 228 17.11 14.92 8.78
N ILE A 229 16.06 14.11 8.57
CA ILE A 229 15.05 13.88 9.61
C ILE A 229 15.63 13.15 10.83
N GLY A 230 16.63 12.27 10.62
CA GLY A 230 17.35 11.63 11.71
C GLY A 230 18.07 12.62 12.64
N LYS A 231 18.69 13.68 12.08
CA LYS A 231 19.27 14.76 12.89
C LYS A 231 18.19 15.57 13.61
N PHE A 232 17.06 15.82 12.95
CA PHE A 232 15.93 16.55 13.54
C PHE A 232 15.36 15.85 14.79
N VAL A 233 15.35 14.52 14.81
CA VAL A 233 14.90 13.71 15.96
C VAL A 233 16.02 13.27 16.90
N GLU A 234 17.24 13.81 16.74
CA GLU A 234 18.43 13.42 17.52
C GLU A 234 18.73 11.90 17.51
N MET A 235 18.43 11.24 16.39
CA MET A 235 18.64 9.80 16.21
C MET A 235 20.14 9.46 16.24
N SER A 236 20.50 8.42 17.00
CA SER A 236 21.89 7.96 17.08
C SER A 236 22.38 7.35 15.75
N ASP A 237 23.69 7.35 15.52
CA ASP A 237 24.31 6.70 14.35
C ASP A 237 23.94 5.22 14.25
N LYS A 238 23.82 4.54 15.41
CA LYS A 238 23.41 3.13 15.48
C LYS A 238 21.98 2.95 14.98
N GLU A 239 21.04 3.79 15.42
CA GLU A 239 19.64 3.72 14.98
C GLU A 239 19.52 4.07 13.50
N ASN A 240 20.24 5.09 13.02
CA ASN A 240 20.27 5.44 11.60
C ASN A 240 20.75 4.26 10.74
N LYS A 241 21.84 3.60 11.16
CA LYS A 241 22.36 2.41 10.49
C LYS A 241 21.32 1.28 10.45
N ILE A 242 20.67 0.98 11.57
CA ILE A 242 19.60 -0.03 11.63
C ILE A 242 18.47 0.31 10.67
N MET A 243 18.06 1.57 10.61
CA MET A 243 16.98 2.00 9.73
C MET A 243 17.37 1.90 8.25
N THR A 244 18.62 2.25 7.92
CA THR A 244 19.21 2.02 6.59
C THR A 244 19.17 0.54 6.22
N GLU A 245 19.66 -0.34 7.10
CA GLU A 245 19.67 -1.79 6.87
C GLU A 245 18.25 -2.35 6.66
N ARG A 246 17.27 -1.87 7.44
CA ARG A 246 15.86 -2.25 7.28
C ARG A 246 15.29 -1.78 5.94
N ALA A 247 15.58 -0.56 5.52
CA ALA A 247 15.19 -0.05 4.21
C ALA A 247 15.79 -0.90 3.08
N MET A 248 17.10 -1.19 3.14
CA MET A 248 17.77 -2.04 2.15
C MET A 248 17.18 -3.45 2.11
N ARG A 249 16.89 -4.04 3.28
CA ARG A 249 16.23 -5.36 3.36
C ARG A 249 14.85 -5.32 2.71
N TYR A 250 14.05 -4.29 2.98
CA TYR A 250 12.73 -4.13 2.36
C TYR A 250 12.83 -4.04 0.84
N ILE A 251 13.74 -3.21 0.33
CA ILE A 251 13.89 -2.98 -1.11
C ILE A 251 14.34 -4.25 -1.83
N THR A 252 15.21 -5.05 -1.21
CA THR A 252 15.78 -6.26 -1.82
C THR A 252 14.93 -7.51 -1.64
N GLN A 253 14.19 -7.62 -0.53
CA GLN A 253 13.45 -8.84 -0.15
C GLN A 253 11.92 -8.64 -0.12
N GLY A 254 11.45 -7.42 -0.33
CA GLY A 254 10.05 -7.03 -0.16
C GLY A 254 9.69 -6.76 1.30
N ARG A 255 8.40 -6.54 1.55
CA ARG A 255 7.87 -6.26 2.88
C ARG A 255 8.20 -7.36 3.91
N PHE A 256 8.29 -6.95 5.16
CA PHE A 256 8.49 -7.84 6.29
C PHE A 256 7.20 -8.60 6.58
N ARG A 257 7.32 -9.89 6.90
CA ARG A 257 6.19 -10.72 7.33
C ARG A 257 6.11 -10.69 8.85
N GLU A 258 4.90 -10.53 9.38
CA GLU A 258 4.64 -10.50 10.84
C GLU A 258 4.99 -11.82 11.55
N SER A 259 5.26 -12.90 10.79
CA SER A 259 5.54 -14.24 11.30
C SER A 259 6.90 -14.45 11.99
N ASN A 260 7.61 -13.37 12.39
CA ASN A 260 8.89 -13.44 13.10
C ASN A 260 8.87 -12.60 14.40
N ILE A 261 7.73 -12.57 15.11
CA ILE A 261 7.69 -12.21 16.52
C ILE A 261 7.48 -13.51 17.29
N ALA A 262 8.60 -14.16 17.62
CA ALA A 262 8.69 -15.20 18.63
C ALA A 262 9.60 -14.67 19.74
#